data_AF-A0A7C7QUG4-F1
#
_entry.id   AF-A0A7C7QUG4-F1
#
_cell.length_a   1.000
_cell.length_b   1.000
_cell.length_c   1.000
_cell.angle_alpha   90.00
_cell.angle_beta   90.00
_cell.angle_gamma   90.00
#
_symmetry.space_group_name_H-M   'P 1'
#
loop_
_entity.id
_entity.type
_entity.pdbx_description
1 polymer ?
#
loop_
_entity_poly.entity_id
_entity_poly.type
_entity_poly.pdbx_seq_one_letter_code
_entity_poly.pdbx_strand_id
1 'polypeptide(L)'
;MTVQGRATRMVNANENISPQPLARVLERLDRLNVEIAELRREVMAIELLVVTPRGVDEWARVINHALANSDTREQSDVLIALLPPELRKAVAVEIYRTNSEVTLARAAEIAGVFSWEIADVLRDHGVDPEYCQATKEELKREMALLGDQQ
;
A
#
# COMPACT_ATOMS: atom_id res chain seq x y z
N MET A 1 83.68 -29.40 -1.35
CA MET A 1 83.40 -29.78 0.06
C MET A 1 83.32 -28.48 0.84
N THR A 2 82.23 -28.02 1.45
CA THR A 2 80.92 -28.61 1.76
C THR A 2 79.98 -27.43 2.03
N VAL A 3 78.73 -27.58 1.62
CA VAL A 3 77.60 -26.66 1.79
C VAL A 3 77.00 -26.83 3.18
N GLN A 4 76.67 -25.75 3.89
CA GLN A 4 75.65 -25.62 4.96
C GLN A 4 75.81 -24.21 5.57
N GLY A 5 74.82 -23.36 5.80
CA GLY A 5 73.37 -23.41 5.71
C GLY A 5 72.90 -22.13 6.41
N ARG A 6 72.34 -21.17 5.68
CA ARG A 6 71.68 -19.97 6.23
C ARG A 6 70.34 -19.75 5.54
N ALA A 7 69.45 -20.73 5.68
CA ALA A 7 68.06 -20.44 5.99
C ALA A 7 68.05 -20.07 7.50
N THR A 8 67.32 -19.09 8.03
CA THR A 8 65.97 -18.63 7.71
C THR A 8 65.82 -17.30 8.45
N ARG A 9 65.36 -16.23 7.80
CA ARG A 9 64.73 -15.12 8.53
C ARG A 9 63.68 -14.43 7.66
N MET A 10 62.67 -15.21 7.26
CA MET A 10 61.34 -14.64 7.03
C MET A 10 60.76 -14.31 8.41
N VAL A 11 60.95 -13.07 8.85
CA VAL A 11 60.14 -12.54 9.95
C VAL A 11 58.78 -12.25 9.35
N ASN A 12 57.79 -13.06 9.73
CA ASN A 12 56.38 -12.81 9.48
C ASN A 12 56.02 -11.41 9.99
N ALA A 13 55.81 -10.47 9.07
CA ALA A 13 54.98 -9.30 9.31
C ALA A 13 53.51 -9.76 9.30
N ASN A 14 53.13 -10.57 10.29
CA ASN A 14 51.74 -10.74 10.65
C ASN A 14 51.54 -9.95 11.94
N GLU A 15 51.58 -8.63 11.78
CA GLU A 15 51.29 -7.70 12.87
C GLU A 15 49.89 -8.00 13.39
N ASN A 16 49.86 -8.45 14.64
CA ASN A 16 48.75 -8.42 15.58
C ASN A 16 47.69 -7.35 15.24
N ILE A 17 46.70 -7.72 14.42
CA ILE A 17 45.41 -7.05 14.46
C ILE A 17 44.75 -7.53 15.74
N SER A 18 44.90 -6.74 16.80
CA SER A 18 44.19 -6.95 18.07
C SER A 18 42.72 -7.25 17.77
N PRO A 19 42.09 -8.29 18.36
CA PRO A 19 40.70 -8.65 18.09
C PRO A 19 39.67 -7.62 18.61
N GLN A 20 40.13 -6.59 19.34
CA GLN A 20 39.28 -5.58 19.98
C GLN A 20 38.46 -4.68 19.03
N PRO A 21 38.95 -4.24 17.85
CA PRO A 21 38.16 -3.43 16.93
C PRO A 21 37.00 -4.21 16.33
N LEU A 22 37.20 -5.48 15.97
CA LEU A 22 36.16 -6.33 15.39
C LEU A 22 35.07 -6.63 16.43
N ALA A 23 35.45 -6.96 17.66
CA ALA A 23 34.50 -7.18 18.76
C ALA A 23 33.63 -5.94 19.03
N ARG A 24 34.23 -4.73 19.04
CA ARG A 24 33.48 -3.47 19.21
C ARG A 24 32.52 -3.19 18.05
N VAL A 25 32.90 -3.53 16.82
CA VAL A 25 32.03 -3.37 15.65
C VAL A 25 30.85 -4.35 15.74
N LEU A 26 31.08 -5.60 16.13
CA LEU A 26 30.02 -6.60 16.29
C LEU A 26 29.04 -6.20 17.40
N GLU A 27 29.52 -5.78 18.57
CA GLU A 27 28.65 -5.26 19.64
C GLU A 27 27.83 -4.05 19.21
N ARG A 28 28.41 -3.18 18.37
CA ARG A 28 27.67 -2.03 17.83
C ARG A 28 26.58 -2.46 16.86
N LEU A 29 26.84 -3.46 16.02
CA LEU A 29 25.85 -4.01 15.09
C LEU A 29 24.72 -4.72 15.84
N ASP A 30 25.02 -5.47 16.89
CA ASP A 30 24.00 -6.12 17.72
C ASP A 30 23.07 -5.10 18.39
N ARG A 31 23.63 -4.02 18.96
CA ARG A 31 22.81 -2.93 19.51
C ARG A 31 21.91 -2.28 18.46
N LEU A 32 22.47 -1.97 17.28
CA LEU A 32 21.70 -1.37 16.19
C LEU A 32 20.61 -2.32 15.67
N ASN A 33 20.86 -3.63 15.63
CA ASN A 33 19.85 -4.61 15.23
C ASN A 33 18.66 -4.65 16.21
N VAL A 34 18.93 -4.54 17.52
CA VAL A 34 17.87 -4.45 18.54
C VAL A 34 17.07 -3.15 18.37
N GLU A 35 17.75 -2.02 18.20
CA GLU A 35 17.11 -0.70 18.00
C GLU A 35 16.25 -0.68 16.73
N ILE A 36 16.75 -1.25 15.63
CA ILE A 36 15.98 -1.42 14.38
C ILE A 36 14.75 -2.32 14.60
N ALA A 37 14.86 -3.38 15.40
CA ALA A 37 13.74 -4.26 15.70
C ALA A 37 12.69 -3.62 16.62
N GLU A 38 13.08 -2.69 17.48
CA GLU A 38 12.17 -1.88 18.31
C GLU A 38 11.47 -0.82 17.47
N LEU A 39 12.21 -0.05 16.66
CA LEU A 39 11.62 0.92 15.74
C LEU A 39 10.64 0.26 14.75
N ARG A 40 10.97 -0.94 14.24
CA ARG A 40 10.04 -1.70 13.40
C ARG A 40 8.75 -2.08 14.14
N ARG A 41 8.83 -2.43 15.43
CA ARG A 41 7.66 -2.73 16.26
C ARG A 41 6.84 -1.47 16.56
N GLU A 42 7.49 -0.33 16.81
CA GLU A 42 6.82 0.95 17.03
C GLU A 42 6.12 1.45 15.77
N VAL A 43 6.79 1.38 14.62
CA VAL A 43 6.19 1.69 13.31
C VAL A 43 5.00 0.76 13.04
N MET A 44 5.14 -0.54 13.26
CA MET A 44 4.05 -1.50 13.08
C MET A 44 2.89 -1.26 14.06
N ALA A 45 3.16 -0.83 15.29
CA ALA A 45 2.13 -0.45 16.25
C ALA A 45 1.40 0.84 15.85
N ILE A 46 2.12 1.80 15.25
CA ILE A 46 1.53 2.99 14.64
C ILE A 46 0.68 2.59 13.42
N GLU A 47 1.18 1.73 12.53
CA GLU A 47 0.45 1.23 11.36
C GLU A 47 -0.80 0.41 11.75
N LEU A 48 -0.75 -0.36 12.82
CA LEU A 48 -1.92 -1.07 13.38
C LEU A 48 -2.93 -0.12 14.05
N LEU A 49 -2.50 1.06 14.49
CA LEU A 49 -3.38 2.14 14.92
C LEU A 49 -3.94 2.96 13.73
N VAL A 50 -3.50 2.74 12.49
CA VAL A 50 -3.70 3.68 11.37
C VAL A 50 -5.00 3.49 10.57
N VAL A 51 -5.81 2.46 10.77
CA VAL A 51 -7.23 2.50 10.32
C VAL A 51 -8.11 3.07 11.43
N THR A 52 -7.84 4.32 11.83
CA THR A 52 -8.79 5.02 12.71
C THR A 52 -10.02 5.43 11.92
N PRO A 53 -11.23 5.36 12.49
CA PRO A 53 -12.44 5.92 11.87
C PRO A 53 -12.21 7.38 11.42
N ARG A 54 -11.49 8.17 12.23
CA ARG A 54 -11.14 9.56 11.89
C ARG A 54 -10.29 9.68 10.61
N GLY A 55 -9.31 8.80 10.42
CA GLY A 55 -8.46 8.80 9.22
C GLY A 55 -9.26 8.42 7.98
N VAL A 56 -10.15 7.42 8.10
CA VAL A 56 -11.07 7.03 7.01
C VAL A 56 -11.99 8.20 6.64
N ASP A 57 -12.62 8.84 7.63
CA ASP A 57 -13.53 9.96 7.43
C ASP A 57 -12.84 11.17 6.78
N GLU A 58 -11.60 11.47 7.19
CA GLU A 58 -10.83 12.59 6.65
C GLU A 58 -10.48 12.37 5.18
N TRP A 59 -9.94 11.19 4.86
CA TRP A 59 -9.64 10.83 3.48
C TRP A 59 -10.88 10.75 2.60
N ALA A 60 -11.97 10.15 3.11
CA ALA A 60 -13.25 10.09 2.40
C ALA A 60 -13.77 11.49 2.09
N ARG A 61 -13.67 12.44 3.03
CA ARG A 61 -14.08 13.84 2.84
C ARG A 61 -13.24 14.55 1.78
N VAL A 62 -11.92 14.40 1.82
CA VAL A 62 -11.00 15.02 0.84
C VAL A 62 -11.27 14.49 -0.56
N ILE A 63 -11.40 13.17 -0.71
CA ILE A 63 -11.65 12.55 -2.02
C ILE A 63 -13.06 12.89 -2.52
N ASN A 64 -14.10 12.86 -1.66
CA ASN A 64 -15.45 13.25 -2.06
C ASN A 64 -15.51 14.72 -2.51
N HIS A 65 -14.83 15.63 -1.80
CA HIS A 65 -14.74 17.02 -2.22
C HIS A 65 -14.06 17.15 -3.59
N ALA A 66 -13.00 16.37 -3.83
CA ALA A 66 -12.33 16.37 -5.13
C ALA A 66 -13.25 15.82 -6.22
N LEU A 67 -13.92 14.69 -6.00
CA LEU A 67 -14.85 14.10 -6.97
C LEU A 67 -16.01 15.05 -7.33
N ALA A 68 -16.49 15.84 -6.38
CA ALA A 68 -17.60 16.78 -6.60
C ALA A 68 -17.19 18.09 -7.27
N ASN A 69 -15.95 18.56 -7.07
CA ASN A 69 -15.51 19.89 -7.50
C ASN A 69 -14.39 19.87 -8.55
N SER A 70 -13.87 18.71 -8.94
CA SER A 70 -12.80 18.64 -9.93
C SER A 70 -13.37 18.82 -11.34
N ASP A 71 -12.94 19.88 -12.02
CA ASP A 71 -13.19 20.07 -13.45
C ASP A 71 -12.60 18.93 -14.29
N THR A 72 -11.64 18.17 -13.74
CA THR A 72 -10.99 17.02 -14.39
C THR A 72 -10.79 15.83 -13.46
N ARG A 73 -10.98 14.62 -14.00
CA ARG A 73 -10.76 13.34 -13.30
C ARG A 73 -9.35 13.19 -12.71
N GLU A 74 -8.35 13.79 -13.36
CA GLU A 74 -6.94 13.75 -12.98
C GLU A 74 -6.68 14.19 -11.53
N GLN A 75 -7.38 15.21 -11.03
CA GLN A 75 -7.16 15.70 -9.67
C GLN A 75 -7.56 14.68 -8.60
N SER A 76 -8.71 14.03 -8.82
CA SER A 76 -9.17 12.97 -7.93
C SER A 76 -8.26 11.73 -7.99
N ASP A 77 -7.70 11.42 -9.16
CA ASP A 77 -6.78 10.28 -9.32
C ASP A 77 -5.45 10.50 -8.61
N VAL A 78 -4.92 11.73 -8.58
CA VAL A 78 -3.72 12.07 -7.80
C VAL A 78 -3.97 11.84 -6.31
N LEU A 79 -5.12 12.25 -5.78
CA LEU A 79 -5.46 12.05 -4.38
C LEU A 79 -5.64 10.57 -4.03
N ILE A 80 -6.26 9.79 -4.92
CA ILE A 80 -6.37 8.33 -4.76
C ILE A 80 -5.00 7.66 -4.78
N ALA A 81 -4.07 8.13 -5.62
CA ALA A 81 -2.70 7.61 -5.66
C ALA A 81 -1.95 7.88 -4.35
N LEU A 82 -2.22 9.00 -3.68
CA LEU A 82 -1.64 9.36 -2.37
C LEU A 82 -2.31 8.65 -1.18
N LEU A 83 -3.46 8.01 -1.38
CA LEU A 83 -4.20 7.31 -0.34
C LEU A 83 -3.38 6.10 0.17
N PRO A 84 -3.09 6.01 1.49
CA PRO A 84 -2.36 4.90 2.07
C PRO A 84 -2.99 3.55 1.72
N PRO A 85 -2.21 2.55 1.26
CA PRO A 85 -2.74 1.25 0.84
C PRO A 85 -3.67 0.59 1.87
N GLU A 86 -3.37 0.75 3.14
CA GLU A 86 -4.08 0.17 4.28
C GLU A 86 -5.48 0.79 4.46
N LEU A 87 -5.67 2.04 4.02
CA LEU A 87 -6.93 2.78 4.14
C LEU A 87 -7.83 2.63 2.91
N ARG A 88 -7.29 2.19 1.77
CA ARG A 88 -7.99 2.22 0.47
C ARG A 88 -9.37 1.57 0.50
N LYS A 89 -9.47 0.36 1.06
CA LYS A 89 -10.74 -0.37 1.14
C LYS A 89 -11.75 0.32 2.05
N ALA A 90 -11.34 0.73 3.24
CA ALA A 90 -12.22 1.40 4.20
C ALA A 90 -12.71 2.76 3.67
N VAL A 91 -11.83 3.52 3.02
CA VAL A 91 -12.16 4.81 2.40
C VAL A 91 -13.06 4.62 1.19
N ALA A 92 -12.80 3.63 0.33
CA ALA A 92 -13.69 3.30 -0.79
C ALA A 92 -15.10 2.95 -0.32
N VAL A 93 -15.22 2.15 0.75
CA VAL A 93 -16.51 1.81 1.37
C VAL A 93 -17.21 3.06 1.89
N GLU A 94 -16.51 3.92 2.63
CA GLU A 94 -17.11 5.13 3.20
C GLU A 94 -17.56 6.11 2.12
N ILE A 95 -16.74 6.29 1.08
CA ILE A 95 -17.07 7.10 -0.08
C ILE A 95 -18.31 6.54 -0.79
N TYR A 96 -18.35 5.23 -1.08
CA TYR A 96 -19.50 4.60 -1.75
C TYR A 96 -20.78 4.72 -0.92
N ARG A 97 -20.68 4.56 0.41
CA ARG A 97 -21.81 4.71 1.33
C ARG A 97 -22.37 6.13 1.37
N THR A 98 -21.50 7.14 1.29
CA THR A 98 -21.87 8.54 1.53
C THR A 98 -22.10 9.35 0.26
N ASN A 99 -21.66 8.86 -0.89
CA ASN A 99 -21.73 9.56 -2.16
C ASN A 99 -22.38 8.68 -3.24
N SER A 100 -23.66 8.94 -3.53
CA SER A 100 -24.47 8.17 -4.49
C SER A 100 -23.97 8.25 -5.94
N GLU A 101 -23.14 9.25 -6.27
CA GLU A 101 -22.54 9.38 -7.61
C GLU A 101 -21.36 8.40 -7.83
N VAL A 102 -20.87 7.77 -6.75
CA VAL A 102 -19.74 6.85 -6.84
C VAL A 102 -20.22 5.47 -7.27
N THR A 103 -19.85 5.11 -8.49
CA THR A 103 -20.15 3.78 -9.05
C THR A 103 -19.31 2.68 -8.41
N LEU A 104 -19.75 1.43 -8.53
CA LEU A 104 -18.97 0.25 -8.12
C LEU A 104 -17.58 0.22 -8.76
N ALA A 105 -17.48 0.59 -10.04
CA ALA A 105 -16.20 0.67 -10.75
C ALA A 105 -15.27 1.70 -10.11
N ARG A 106 -15.80 2.88 -9.75
CA ARG A 106 -15.01 3.92 -9.10
C ARG A 106 -14.60 3.52 -7.68
N ALA A 107 -15.48 2.86 -6.93
CA ALA A 107 -15.13 2.30 -5.62
C ALA A 107 -14.01 1.24 -5.73
N ALA A 108 -14.02 0.39 -6.76
CA ALA A 108 -12.95 -0.58 -7.00
C ALA A 108 -11.60 0.09 -7.30
N GLU A 109 -11.61 1.16 -8.10
CA GLU A 109 -10.41 1.97 -8.38
C GLU A 109 -9.83 2.57 -7.09
N ILE A 110 -10.66 3.16 -6.23
CA ILE A 110 -10.22 3.74 -4.95
C ILE A 110 -9.68 2.64 -4.02
N ALA A 111 -10.36 1.51 -3.95
CA ALA A 111 -9.96 0.36 -3.13
C ALA A 111 -8.69 -0.34 -3.64
N GLY A 112 -8.30 -0.11 -4.90
CA GLY A 112 -7.16 -0.78 -5.54
C GLY A 112 -7.40 -2.27 -5.75
N VAL A 113 -8.63 -2.67 -6.05
CA VAL A 113 -9.04 -4.07 -6.27
C VAL A 113 -9.69 -4.22 -7.64
N PHE A 114 -9.89 -5.46 -8.09
CA PHE A 114 -10.62 -5.70 -9.33
C PHE A 114 -12.12 -5.40 -9.15
N SER A 115 -12.80 -5.06 -10.25
CA SER A 115 -14.21 -4.66 -10.24
C SER A 115 -15.17 -5.76 -9.76
N TRP A 116 -14.80 -7.03 -9.84
CA TRP A 116 -15.59 -8.13 -9.29
C TRP A 116 -15.39 -8.35 -7.79
N GLU A 117 -14.28 -7.86 -7.20
CA GLU A 117 -13.95 -8.03 -5.79
C GLU A 117 -14.58 -6.95 -4.90
N ILE A 118 -14.85 -5.77 -5.46
CA ILE A 118 -15.36 -4.63 -4.68
C ILE A 118 -16.71 -4.92 -4.02
N ALA A 119 -17.56 -5.73 -4.66
CA ALA A 119 -18.84 -6.11 -4.10
C ALA A 119 -18.70 -6.91 -2.80
N ASP A 120 -17.69 -7.79 -2.72
CA ASP A 120 -17.40 -8.54 -1.51
C ASP A 120 -16.82 -7.62 -0.43
N VAL A 121 -15.92 -6.70 -0.81
CA VAL A 121 -15.36 -5.68 0.09
C VAL A 121 -16.46 -4.82 0.73
N LEU A 122 -17.45 -4.39 -0.06
CA LEU A 122 -18.59 -3.60 0.44
C LEU A 122 -19.44 -4.41 1.43
N ARG A 123 -19.77 -5.66 1.10
CA ARG A 123 -20.56 -6.54 1.96
C ARG A 123 -19.86 -6.87 3.28
N ASP A 124 -18.55 -7.09 3.24
CA ASP A 124 -17.73 -7.30 4.45
C ASP A 124 -17.77 -6.11 5.41
N HIS A 125 -18.11 -4.92 4.90
CA HIS A 125 -18.26 -3.69 5.68
C HIS A 125 -19.73 -3.28 5.87
N GLY A 126 -20.67 -4.20 5.64
CA GLY A 126 -22.11 -3.99 5.87
C GLY A 126 -22.77 -3.02 4.89
N VAL A 127 -22.20 -2.85 3.69
CA VAL A 127 -22.79 -2.04 2.62
C VAL A 127 -23.26 -2.95 1.50
N ASP A 128 -24.55 -2.86 1.15
CA ASP A 128 -25.11 -3.63 0.05
C ASP A 128 -24.77 -2.94 -1.29
N PRO A 129 -24.08 -3.63 -2.22
CA PRO A 129 -23.75 -3.06 -3.52
C PRO A 129 -25.01 -2.88 -4.37
N GLU A 130 -25.24 -1.66 -4.85
CA GLU A 130 -26.28 -1.38 -5.83
C GLU A 130 -25.79 -1.81 -7.22
N TYR A 131 -26.36 -2.89 -7.72
CA TYR A 131 -26.21 -3.25 -9.13
C TYR A 131 -27.22 -2.44 -9.94
N CYS A 132 -26.77 -1.72 -10.97
CA CYS A 132 -27.66 -1.15 -11.97
C CYS A 132 -28.48 -2.28 -12.60
N GLN A 133 -29.68 -2.51 -12.09
CA GLN A 133 -30.68 -3.34 -12.72
C GLN A 133 -31.31 -2.48 -13.81
N ALA A 134 -30.63 -2.35 -14.96
CA ALA A 134 -31.34 -1.97 -16.16
C ALA A 134 -32.47 -2.99 -16.33
N THR A 135 -33.71 -2.51 -16.30
CA THR A 135 -34.87 -3.38 -16.46
C THR A 135 -34.78 -4.06 -17.82
N LYS A 136 -35.34 -5.27 -17.95
CA LYS A 136 -35.36 -6.00 -19.23
C LYS A 136 -35.95 -5.14 -20.36
N GLU A 137 -36.87 -4.26 -20.01
CA GLU A 137 -37.53 -3.29 -20.88
C GLU A 137 -36.62 -2.14 -21.34
N GLU A 138 -35.66 -1.71 -20.51
CA GLU A 138 -34.66 -0.69 -20.87
C GLU A 138 -33.59 -1.29 -21.78
N LEU A 139 -33.09 -2.49 -21.46
CA LEU A 139 -32.14 -3.21 -22.31
C LEU A 139 -32.74 -3.53 -23.69
N LYS A 140 -34.03 -3.89 -23.75
CA LYS A 140 -34.74 -4.09 -25.02
C LYS A 140 -34.87 -2.80 -25.82
N ARG A 141 -35.08 -1.65 -25.16
CA ARG A 141 -35.17 -0.35 -25.83
C ARG A 141 -33.83 0.08 -26.42
N GLU A 142 -32.73 -0.07 -25.68
CA GLU A 142 -31.39 0.22 -26.20
C GLU A 142 -30.99 -0.71 -27.35
N MET A 143 -31.29 -2.01 -27.24
CA MET A 143 -31.02 -2.94 -28.33
C MET A 143 -31.83 -2.63 -29.59
N ALA A 144 -33.06 -2.16 -29.45
CA ALA A 144 -33.87 -1.74 -30.60
C ALA A 144 -33.28 -0.49 -31.28
N LEU A 145 -32.78 0.48 -30.51
CA LEU A 145 -32.12 1.69 -31.04
C LEU A 145 -30.80 1.38 -31.77
N LEU A 146 -30.07 0.33 -31.35
CA LEU A 146 -28.85 -0.13 -32.00
C LEU A 146 -29.11 -0.98 -33.25
N GLY A 147 -30.28 -1.60 -33.37
CA GLY A 147 -30.69 -2.41 -34.53
C GLY A 147 -31.12 -1.60 -35.75
N ASP A 148 -31.53 -0.34 -35.57
CA ASP A 148 -32.01 0.55 -36.64
C ASP A 148 -30.86 1.32 -37.35
N GLN A 149 -29.60 1.10 -36.96
CA GLN A 149 -28.42 1.74 -37.56
C GLN A 149 -27.61 0.85 -38.51
N GLN A 150 -28.16 -0.30 -38.96
CA GLN A 150 -27.54 -1.20 -39.95
C GLN A 150 -28.30 -1.27 -41.27
#